data_AF-A0A653CKT0-F1
#
_entry.id   AF-A0A653CKT0-F1
#
_cell.length_a   1.000
_cell.length_b   1.000
_cell.length_c   1.000
_cell.angle_alpha   90.00
_cell.angle_beta   90.00
_cell.angle_gamma   90.00
#
_symmetry.space_group_name_H-M   'P 1'
#
loop_
_entity.id
_entity.type
_entity.pdbx_description
1 polymer ?
#
loop_
_entity_poly.entity_id
_entity_poly.type
_entity_poly.pdbx_seq_one_letter_code
_entity_poly.pdbx_strand_id
1 'polypeptide(L)'
;MKDIPVNTEFPISGLLPKKETDVTSFLNKYPNYDGRDTVIAILDSGIDPGAPGLQQTIDGKIKIIERFDCSGCGDVNTVSITPKEGYIETLTGKKLK
;
A
#
# COMPACT_ATOMS: atom_id res chain seq x y z
N MET A 1 37.06 9.82 23.70
CA MET A 1 35.99 10.57 23.01
C MET A 1 34.74 10.41 23.87
N LYS A 2 34.09 11.50 24.28
CA LYS A 2 32.79 11.39 24.94
C LYS A 2 31.76 11.08 23.86
N ASP A 3 30.98 10.02 24.04
CA ASP A 3 29.86 9.69 23.16
C ASP A 3 28.86 10.84 23.18
N ILE A 4 28.79 11.57 22.07
CA ILE A 4 27.76 12.58 21.84
C ILE A 4 26.48 11.78 21.57
N PRO A 5 25.40 11.95 22.35
CA PRO A 5 24.14 11.31 22.03
C PRO A 5 23.65 11.91 20.71
N VAL A 6 23.82 11.17 19.62
CA VAL A 6 23.14 11.46 18.37
C VAL A 6 21.66 11.23 18.64
N ASN A 7 20.87 12.30 18.67
CA ASN A 7 19.42 12.17 18.66
C ASN A 7 19.04 11.51 17.33
N THR A 8 18.75 10.21 17.37
CA THR A 8 18.47 9.35 16.22
C THR A 8 17.01 9.41 15.78
N GLU A 9 16.18 10.29 16.37
CA GLU A 9 14.80 10.44 15.93
C GLU A 9 14.73 11.15 14.57
N PHE A 10 14.46 10.36 13.53
CA PHE A 10 14.16 10.86 12.21
C PHE A 10 12.93 11.80 12.27
N PRO A 11 12.95 12.99 11.62
CA PRO A 11 11.86 13.95 11.70
C PRO A 11 10.68 13.51 10.82
N ILE A 12 9.90 12.52 11.28
CA ILE A 12 8.71 11.99 10.60
C ILE A 12 7.71 13.12 10.29
N SER A 13 7.65 14.15 11.14
CA SER A 13 6.81 15.33 10.96
C SER A 13 7.15 16.15 9.71
N GLY A 14 8.37 16.01 9.16
CA GLY A 14 8.83 16.70 7.96
C GLY A 14 8.72 15.88 6.67
N LEU A 15 8.18 14.66 6.71
CA LEU A 15 8.02 13.82 5.51
C LEU A 15 7.01 14.38 4.50
N LEU A 16 6.03 15.14 5.01
CA LEU A 16 5.01 15.80 4.21
C LEU A 16 5.00 17.28 4.58
N PRO A 17 4.88 18.20 3.61
CA PRO A 17 4.93 19.65 3.84
C PRO A 17 3.62 20.19 4.46
N LYS A 18 3.16 19.59 5.57
CA LYS A 18 1.84 19.88 6.20
C LYS A 18 1.76 21.27 6.84
N LYS A 19 2.91 21.88 7.15
CA LYS A 19 2.99 23.24 7.67
C LYS A 19 2.98 24.24 6.53
N GLU A 20 3.80 23.99 5.52
CA GLU A 20 3.98 24.84 4.34
C GLU A 20 2.74 24.87 3.45
N THR A 21 1.96 23.79 3.45
CA THR A 21 0.65 23.70 2.77
C THR A 21 -0.53 24.09 3.66
N ASP A 22 -0.29 24.60 4.87
CA ASP A 22 -1.31 25.04 5.84
C ASP A 22 -2.34 23.99 6.27
N VAL A 23 -2.11 22.70 5.99
CA VAL A 23 -2.99 21.60 6.39
C VAL A 23 -3.20 21.57 7.90
N THR A 24 -2.17 21.89 8.68
CA THR A 24 -2.25 21.94 10.14
C THR A 24 -3.21 23.04 10.62
N SER A 25 -3.05 24.26 10.08
CA SER A 25 -3.92 25.41 10.36
C SER A 25 -5.37 25.14 9.96
N PHE A 26 -5.57 24.51 8.79
CA PHE A 26 -6.88 24.13 8.28
C PHE A 26 -7.60 23.13 9.20
N LEU A 27 -6.93 22.06 9.62
CA LEU A 27 -7.51 21.05 10.51
C LEU A 27 -7.77 21.60 11.93
N ASN A 28 -6.94 22.52 12.43
CA ASN A 28 -7.22 23.20 13.70
C ASN A 28 -8.53 24.00 13.64
N LYS A 29 -8.81 24.65 12.50
CA LYS A 29 -10.05 25.42 12.30
C LYS A 29 -11.26 24.52 12.01
N TYR A 30 -11.05 23.41 11.31
CA TYR A 30 -12.08 22.47 10.91
C TYR A 30 -11.72 21.03 11.29
N PRO A 31 -11.85 20.65 12.57
CA PRO A 31 -11.31 19.37 13.09
C PRO A 31 -11.87 18.10 12.44
N ASN A 32 -13.07 18.17 11.85
CA ASN A 32 -13.72 17.04 11.21
C ASN A 32 -13.48 16.96 9.70
N TYR A 33 -12.67 17.86 9.12
CA TYR A 33 -12.36 17.90 7.69
C TYR A 33 -11.07 17.12 7.40
N ASP A 34 -10.97 15.94 8.00
CA ASP A 34 -9.78 15.08 8.02
C ASP A 34 -9.85 13.92 7.02
N GLY A 35 -10.79 13.99 6.07
CA GLY A 35 -10.96 13.01 5.00
C GLY A 35 -11.87 11.84 5.35
N ARG A 36 -12.51 11.83 6.53
CA ARG A 36 -13.60 10.88 6.82
C ARG A 36 -14.69 10.94 5.74
N ASP A 37 -15.33 9.80 5.49
CA ASP A 37 -16.38 9.63 4.47
C ASP A 37 -15.96 9.97 3.02
N THR A 38 -14.65 10.07 2.75
CA THR A 38 -14.10 10.32 1.42
C THR A 38 -13.24 9.14 0.95
N VAL A 39 -13.43 8.72 -0.30
CA VAL A 39 -12.61 7.69 -0.96
C VAL A 39 -11.78 8.33 -2.07
N ILE A 40 -10.48 8.03 -2.11
CA ILE A 40 -9.55 8.54 -3.10
C ILE A 40 -9.04 7.35 -3.93
N ALA A 41 -9.12 7.46 -5.26
CA ALA A 41 -8.47 6.55 -6.18
C ALA A 41 -7.07 7.07 -6.55
N ILE A 42 -6.07 6.20 -6.52
CA ILE A 42 -4.68 6.51 -6.88
C ILE A 42 -4.31 5.71 -8.13
N LEU A 43 -3.99 6.40 -9.21
CA LEU A 43 -3.49 5.80 -10.46
C LEU A 43 -1.98 6.05 -10.51
N ASP A 44 -1.21 5.07 -10.06
CA ASP A 44 0.25 5.12 -9.95
C ASP A 44 0.81 3.70 -10.21
N SER A 45 2.12 3.54 -10.02
CA SER A 45 2.89 2.30 -10.12
C SER A 45 2.55 1.22 -9.09
N GLY A 46 1.82 1.56 -8.02
CA GLY A 46 1.38 0.63 -6.98
C GLY A 46 1.43 1.23 -5.58
N ILE A 47 1.15 0.41 -4.57
CA ILE A 47 1.19 0.82 -3.15
C ILE A 47 1.50 -0.36 -2.22
N ASP A 48 2.29 -0.10 -1.17
CA ASP A 48 2.58 -1.05 -0.10
C ASP A 48 1.60 -0.86 1.08
N PRO A 49 0.63 -1.78 1.29
CA PRO A 49 -0.29 -1.71 2.42
C PRO A 49 0.38 -2.04 3.76
N GLY A 50 1.61 -2.56 3.79
CA GLY A 50 2.37 -2.80 5.02
C GLY A 50 2.99 -1.54 5.63
N ALA A 51 2.98 -0.41 4.93
CA ALA A 51 3.55 0.83 5.42
C ALA A 51 2.79 1.34 6.67
N PRO A 52 3.47 1.76 7.76
CA PRO A 52 2.82 2.16 9.01
C PRO A 52 1.77 3.28 8.86
N GLY A 53 1.98 4.24 7.95
CA GLY A 53 1.03 5.34 7.69
C GLY A 53 -0.20 4.98 6.85
N LEU A 54 -0.28 3.72 6.40
CA LEU A 54 -1.32 3.20 5.51
C LEU A 54 -2.20 2.11 6.15
N GLN A 55 -2.03 1.83 7.44
CA GLN A 55 -2.78 0.77 8.13
C GLN A 55 -4.25 1.14 8.34
N GLN A 56 -4.49 2.28 9.00
CA GLN A 56 -5.82 2.66 9.46
C GLN A 56 -6.13 4.13 9.18
N THR A 57 -7.41 4.44 9.02
CA THR A 57 -7.97 5.79 9.04
C THR A 57 -8.09 6.30 10.49
N ILE A 58 -8.43 7.57 10.64
CA ILE A 58 -8.60 8.20 11.96
C ILE A 58 -9.76 7.58 12.78
N ASP A 59 -10.75 7.00 12.11
CA ASP A 59 -11.88 6.28 12.72
C ASP A 59 -11.62 4.77 12.86
N GLY A 60 -10.38 4.32 12.68
CA GLY A 60 -9.95 2.94 12.95
C GLY A 60 -10.30 1.92 11.85
N LYS A 61 -10.81 2.37 10.70
CA LYS A 61 -11.09 1.49 9.55
C LYS A 61 -9.81 1.22 8.76
N ILE A 62 -9.81 0.15 7.96
CA ILE A 62 -8.72 -0.13 7.02
C ILE A 62 -8.64 1.01 5.99
N LYS A 63 -7.44 1.57 5.79
CA LYS A 63 -7.26 2.75 4.92
C LYS A 63 -7.26 2.42 3.42
N ILE A 64 -6.72 1.27 3.03
CA ILE A 64 -6.70 0.80 1.64
C ILE A 64 -7.85 -0.19 1.46
N ILE A 65 -8.87 0.23 0.72
CA ILE A 65 -10.08 -0.57 0.49
C ILE A 65 -9.84 -1.60 -0.60
N GLU A 66 -9.21 -1.20 -1.71
CA GLU A 66 -8.94 -2.03 -2.87
C GLU A 66 -7.57 -1.69 -3.49
N ARG A 67 -6.99 -2.63 -4.22
CA ARG A 67 -5.74 -2.45 -4.98
C ARG A 67 -5.75 -3.31 -6.23
N PHE A 68 -5.65 -2.66 -7.39
CA PHE A 68 -5.69 -3.32 -8.69
C PHE A 68 -4.38 -3.10 -9.45
N ASP A 69 -3.89 -4.15 -10.10
CA ASP A 69 -2.90 -4.03 -11.17
C ASP A 69 -3.64 -3.93 -12.50
N CYS A 70 -3.72 -2.72 -13.06
CA CYS A 70 -4.38 -2.48 -14.34
C CYS A 70 -3.43 -2.63 -15.55
N SER A 71 -2.17 -3.02 -15.33
CA SER A 71 -1.18 -3.20 -16.40
C SER A 71 -1.25 -4.57 -17.06
N GLY A 72 -1.85 -5.56 -16.38
CA GLY A 72 -1.88 -6.97 -16.80
C GLY A 72 -0.55 -7.72 -16.53
N CYS A 73 0.44 -7.07 -15.91
CA CYS A 73 1.73 -7.69 -15.60
C CYS A 73 1.58 -8.88 -14.63
N GLY A 74 0.63 -8.80 -13.71
CA GLY A 74 0.28 -9.87 -12.77
C GLY A 74 -0.70 -10.93 -13.29
N ASP A 75 -1.11 -10.88 -14.57
CA ASP A 75 -2.13 -11.80 -15.08
C ASP A 75 -1.62 -13.25 -15.13
N VAL A 76 -2.44 -14.18 -14.62
CA VAL A 76 -2.14 -15.62 -14.66
C VAL A 76 -3.29 -16.35 -15.36
N ASN A 77 -2.96 -17.06 -16.44
CA ASN A 77 -3.93 -17.89 -17.14
C ASN A 77 -4.24 -19.17 -16.34
N THR A 78 -5.40 -19.21 -15.70
CA THR A 78 -5.87 -20.34 -14.86
C THR A 78 -6.73 -21.35 -15.63
N VAL A 79 -6.45 -21.56 -16.92
CA VAL A 79 -7.11 -22.60 -17.71
C VAL A 79 -6.99 -23.98 -17.04
N SER A 80 -8.13 -24.65 -16.89
CA SER A 80 -8.16 -26.03 -16.43
C SER A 80 -7.51 -26.93 -17.48
N ILE A 81 -6.59 -27.77 -17.04
CA ILE A 81 -5.92 -28.77 -17.88
C ILE A 81 -6.37 -30.16 -17.50
N THR A 82 -6.57 -31.01 -18.50
CA THR A 82 -6.83 -32.44 -18.31
C THR A 82 -5.49 -33.19 -18.41
N PRO A 83 -5.21 -34.12 -17.48
CA PRO A 83 -4.01 -34.96 -17.58
C PRO A 83 -3.97 -35.70 -18.92
N LYS A 84 -2.80 -35.73 -19.56
CA LYS A 84 -2.54 -36.60 -20.72
C LYS A 84 -1.75 -37.79 -20.23
N GLU A 85 -2.19 -39.00 -20.57
CA GLU A 85 -1.48 -40.25 -20.22
C GLU A 85 -1.18 -40.39 -18.71
N GLY A 86 -2.06 -39.86 -17.84
CA GLY A 86 -1.92 -39.96 -16.39
C GLY A 86 -0.91 -39.00 -15.76
N TYR A 87 -0.46 -37.97 -16.47
CA TYR A 87 0.34 -36.88 -15.91
C TYR A 87 -0.11 -35.51 -16.42
N ILE A 88 0.25 -34.48 -15.66
CA ILE A 88 0.14 -33.07 -16.01
C ILE A 88 1.53 -32.54 -16.33
N GLU A 89 1.70 -31.88 -17.47
CA GLU A 89 2.92 -31.14 -17.80
C GLU A 89 2.76 -29.67 -17.37
N THR A 90 3.67 -29.17 -16.53
CA THR A 90 3.67 -27.78 -16.07
C THR A 90 4.24 -26.83 -17.13
N LEU A 91 4.06 -25.52 -16.93
CA LEU A 91 4.67 -24.49 -17.79
C LEU A 91 6.21 -24.55 -17.86
N THR A 92 6.84 -25.19 -16.88
CA THR A 92 8.30 -25.44 -16.82
C THR A 92 8.71 -26.79 -17.42
N GLY A 93 7.77 -27.56 -18.00
CA GLY A 93 8.00 -28.89 -18.56
C GLY A 93 8.09 -30.02 -17.52
N LYS A 94 7.81 -29.74 -16.24
CA LYS A 94 7.83 -30.76 -15.18
C LYS A 94 6.56 -31.62 -15.27
N LYS A 95 6.72 -32.94 -15.19
CA LYS A 95 5.59 -33.88 -15.09
C LYS A 95 5.15 -34.04 -13.64
N LEU A 96 3.88 -33.76 -13.37
CA LEU A 96 3.19 -34.03 -12.10
C LEU A 96 2.27 -35.25 -12.31
N LYS A 97 2.36 -36.23 -11.40
CA LYS A 97 1.53 -37.44 -11.42
C LYS A 97 0.35 -37.29 -10.47
#